data_AF-A0A929TVG0-F1
#
_entry.id   AF-A0A929TVG0-F1
#
_cell.length_a   1.000
_cell.length_b   1.000
_cell.length_c   1.000
_cell.angle_alpha   90.00
_cell.angle_beta   90.00
_cell.angle_gamma   90.00
#
_symmetry.space_group_name_H-M   'P 1'
#
loop_
_entity.id
_entity.type
_entity.pdbx_description
1 polymer ?
#
loop_
_entity_poly.entity_id
_entity_poly.type
_entity_poly.pdbx_seq_one_letter_code
_entity_poly.pdbx_strand_id
1 'polypeptide(L)'
;AMGRGATGVRGMRLNKGDEVIGMQLASQGEYLLLVSEYGYGKRTKISEFKVQNRGGKGIICYKDNEKTGKLVGAKLVNEDREILLITTEGIVIRIEVSGISILGRAASGVKLMNIDRESDTRIASIAKIREEKNTESDEEGNE
;
A
#
# COMPACT_ATOMS: atom_id res chain seq x y z
N ALA A 1 20.66 -3.29 23.05
CA ALA A 1 20.19 -3.88 21.78
C ALA A 1 19.46 -5.19 22.09
N MET A 2 18.33 -5.48 21.43
CA MET A 2 17.62 -6.76 21.60
C MET A 2 18.18 -7.80 20.61
N GLY A 3 18.31 -9.06 21.04
CA GLY A 3 18.73 -10.18 20.19
C GLY A 3 17.58 -10.75 19.35
N ARG A 4 17.90 -11.62 18.38
CA ARG A 4 16.93 -12.23 17.45
C ARG A 4 15.81 -13.04 18.13
N GLY A 5 16.08 -13.62 19.30
CA GLY A 5 15.09 -14.41 20.06
C GLY A 5 14.19 -13.60 20.99
N ALA A 6 14.32 -12.27 21.02
CA ALA A 6 13.49 -11.43 21.88
C ALA A 6 12.10 -11.21 21.26
N THR A 7 11.07 -11.06 22.11
CA THR A 7 9.69 -10.76 21.70
C THR A 7 9.53 -9.37 21.07
N GLY A 8 10.51 -8.49 21.26
CA GLY A 8 10.47 -7.12 20.75
C GLY A 8 9.71 -6.17 21.67
N VAL A 9 9.26 -5.04 21.12
CA VAL A 9 8.55 -3.99 21.85
C VAL A 9 7.30 -3.57 21.09
N ARG A 10 6.32 -3.01 21.80
CA ARG A 10 5.08 -2.52 21.19
C ARG A 10 5.37 -1.37 20.21
N GLY A 11 5.01 -1.57 18.93
CA GLY A 11 5.09 -0.54 17.89
C GLY A 11 3.86 0.38 17.87
N MET A 12 2.66 -0.20 17.95
CA MET A 12 1.37 0.49 17.92
C MET A 12 0.39 -0.22 18.87
N ARG A 13 -0.59 0.52 19.40
CA ARG A 13 -1.71 -0.05 20.15
C ARG A 13 -2.91 -0.18 19.23
N LEU A 14 -3.37 -1.42 19.05
CA LEU A 14 -4.51 -1.77 18.20
C LEU A 14 -5.80 -1.85 19.03
N ASN A 15 -6.96 -1.65 18.38
CA ASN A 15 -8.23 -2.01 19.01
C ASN A 15 -8.48 -3.51 18.86
N LYS A 16 -9.53 -4.02 19.51
CA LYS A 16 -9.89 -5.44 19.43
C LYS A 16 -10.30 -5.78 17.99
N GLY A 17 -9.65 -6.78 17.40
CA GLY A 17 -9.92 -7.25 16.04
C GLY A 17 -9.14 -6.51 14.95
N ASP A 18 -8.39 -5.46 15.29
CA ASP A 18 -7.46 -4.82 14.35
C ASP A 18 -6.15 -5.61 14.28
N GLU A 19 -5.51 -5.59 13.12
CA GLU A 19 -4.20 -6.18 12.87
C GLU A 19 -3.27 -5.23 12.10
N VAL A 20 -1.97 -5.51 12.13
CA VAL A 20 -1.00 -4.77 11.32
C VAL A 20 -0.95 -5.38 9.93
N ILE A 21 -1.42 -4.64 8.93
CA ILE A 21 -1.43 -5.10 7.52
C ILE A 21 -0.13 -4.78 6.76
N GLY A 22 0.75 -3.95 7.32
CA GLY A 22 1.98 -3.55 6.65
C GLY A 22 2.86 -2.59 7.45
N MET A 23 4.13 -2.55 7.06
CA MET A 23 5.14 -1.62 7.57
C MET A 23 5.92 -1.06 6.38
N GLN A 24 6.14 0.25 6.36
CA GLN A 24 6.91 0.94 5.31
C GLN A 24 7.87 1.94 5.95
N LEU A 25 9.01 2.15 5.31
CA LEU A 25 9.96 3.20 5.68
C LEU A 25 9.65 4.45 4.86
N ALA A 26 9.65 5.63 5.50
CA ALA A 26 9.34 6.90 4.83
C ALA A 26 10.21 7.19 3.59
N SER A 27 11.40 6.59 3.50
CA SER A 27 12.29 6.68 2.34
C SER A 27 11.84 5.87 1.11
N GLN A 28 10.78 5.07 1.21
CA GLN A 28 10.33 4.18 0.13
C GLN A 28 9.37 4.83 -0.88
N GLY A 29 8.98 6.08 -0.65
CA GLY A 29 8.18 6.86 -1.59
C GLY A 29 7.50 8.07 -0.96
N GLU A 30 7.03 8.98 -1.81
CA GLU A 30 6.39 10.23 -1.39
C GLU A 30 4.92 10.07 -1.03
N TYR A 31 4.27 9.04 -1.56
CA TYR A 31 2.84 8.79 -1.38
C TYR A 31 2.60 7.45 -0.71
N LEU A 32 1.77 7.43 0.32
CA LEU A 32 1.21 6.21 0.86
C LEU A 32 0.00 5.81 0.00
N LEU A 33 0.17 4.76 -0.80
CA LEU A 33 -0.92 4.07 -1.47
C LEU A 33 -1.62 3.15 -0.47
N LEU A 34 -2.94 3.30 -0.37
CA LEU A 34 -3.83 2.47 0.43
C LEU A 34 -4.84 1.80 -0.49
N VAL A 35 -5.04 0.50 -0.31
CA VAL A 35 -6.02 -0.29 -1.08
C VAL A 35 -6.85 -1.14 -0.12
N SER A 36 -8.16 -1.21 -0.37
CA SER A 36 -9.12 -2.00 0.40
C SER A 36 -9.63 -3.23 -0.37
N GLU A 37 -10.22 -4.17 0.36
CA GLU A 37 -10.62 -5.50 -0.14
C GLU A 37 -11.59 -5.45 -1.34
N TYR A 38 -12.39 -4.40 -1.48
CA TYR A 38 -13.35 -4.26 -2.60
C TYR A 38 -12.85 -3.35 -3.72
N GLY A 39 -11.54 -3.26 -3.88
CA GLY A 39 -10.91 -2.61 -5.03
C GLY A 39 -10.93 -1.08 -4.98
N TYR A 40 -11.11 -0.47 -3.80
CA TYR A 40 -10.95 0.97 -3.63
C TYR A 40 -9.54 1.30 -3.18
N GLY A 41 -9.04 2.47 -3.56
CA GLY A 41 -7.76 2.94 -3.10
C GLY A 41 -7.51 4.41 -3.36
N LYS A 42 -6.42 4.90 -2.79
CA LYS A 42 -5.97 6.29 -2.92
C LYS A 42 -4.49 6.41 -2.64
N ARG A 43 -3.92 7.52 -3.08
CA ARG A 43 -2.62 8.00 -2.64
C ARG A 43 -2.83 9.12 -1.61
N THR A 44 -2.02 9.14 -0.55
CA THR A 44 -1.97 10.27 0.39
C THR A 44 -0.52 10.66 0.58
N LYS A 45 -0.20 11.96 0.52
CA LYS A 45 1.18 12.42 0.71
C LYS A 45 1.69 12.03 2.09
N ILE A 46 2.91 11.52 2.16
CA ILE A 46 3.50 11.10 3.45
C ILE A 46 3.61 12.29 4.43
N SER A 47 3.73 13.52 3.92
CA SER A 47 3.74 14.75 4.70
C SER A 47 2.44 15.01 5.49
N GLU A 48 1.32 14.38 5.14
CA GLU A 48 0.09 14.46 5.94
C GLU A 48 0.16 13.64 7.24
N PHE A 49 1.13 12.75 7.36
CA PHE A 49 1.33 11.87 8.52
C PHE A 49 2.38 12.47 9.45
N LYS A 50 1.91 13.11 10.54
CA LYS A 50 2.80 13.66 11.56
C LYS A 50 3.51 12.53 12.31
N VAL A 51 4.76 12.77 12.71
CA VAL A 51 5.52 11.86 13.60
C VAL A 51 4.73 11.68 14.90
N GLN A 52 4.65 10.43 15.38
CA GLN A 52 3.95 10.05 16.61
C GLN A 52 4.88 9.25 17.52
N ASN A 53 4.58 9.24 18.82
CA ASN A 53 5.29 8.38 19.77
C ASN A 53 4.98 6.91 19.52
N ARG A 54 6.01 6.07 19.61
CA ARG A 54 5.89 4.60 19.50
C ARG A 54 4.95 4.06 20.58
N GLY A 55 4.11 3.10 20.20
CA GLY A 55 3.14 2.45 21.09
C GLY A 55 1.80 3.20 21.21
N GLY A 56 1.65 4.36 20.55
CA GLY A 56 0.37 5.07 20.44
C GLY A 56 -0.65 4.35 19.54
N LYS A 57 -1.87 4.88 19.48
CA LYS A 57 -2.94 4.38 18.59
C LYS A 57 -2.78 4.80 17.12
N GLY A 58 -1.89 5.76 16.84
CA GLY A 58 -1.74 6.33 15.50
C GLY A 58 -2.83 7.35 15.17
N ILE A 59 -2.94 7.65 13.88
CA ILE A 59 -3.90 8.60 13.30
C ILE A 59 -4.66 7.92 12.17
N ILE A 60 -5.91 8.35 11.93
CA ILE A 60 -6.73 7.80 10.83
C ILE A 60 -6.02 8.03 9.50
N CYS A 61 -5.88 6.98 8.70
CA CYS A 61 -5.27 6.99 7.37
C CYS A 61 -6.25 6.62 6.25
N TYR A 62 -7.40 6.03 6.61
CA TYR A 62 -8.46 5.60 5.72
C TYR A 62 -9.76 5.49 6.50
N LYS A 63 -10.89 5.79 5.86
CA LYS A 63 -12.22 5.56 6.42
C LYS A 63 -12.86 4.38 5.71
N ASP A 64 -12.80 3.21 6.32
CA ASP A 64 -13.47 2.03 5.82
C ASP A 64 -14.99 2.12 6.03
N ASN A 65 -15.73 1.42 5.19
CA ASN A 65 -17.19 1.27 5.25
C ASN A 65 -17.58 0.03 4.43
N GLU A 66 -18.87 -0.32 4.42
CA GLU A 66 -19.39 -1.50 3.71
C GLU A 66 -19.12 -1.49 2.20
N LYS A 67 -18.98 -0.30 1.60
CA LYS A 67 -18.69 -0.15 0.17
C LYS A 67 -17.22 -0.43 -0.16
N THR A 68 -16.30 -0.04 0.71
CA THR A 68 -14.85 -0.22 0.45
C THR A 68 -14.29 -1.49 1.08
N GLY A 69 -14.87 -1.93 2.18
CA GLY A 69 -14.30 -2.96 3.04
C GLY A 69 -13.03 -2.50 3.75
N LYS A 70 -12.37 -3.45 4.41
CA LYS A 70 -11.13 -3.26 5.18
C LYS A 70 -9.92 -3.02 4.28
N LEU A 71 -8.90 -2.35 4.83
CA LEU A 71 -7.62 -2.18 4.15
C LEU A 71 -6.91 -3.53 4.02
N VAL A 72 -6.36 -3.79 2.84
CA VAL A 72 -5.56 -4.99 2.54
C VAL A 72 -4.11 -4.67 2.24
N GLY A 73 -3.83 -3.41 1.85
CA GLY A 73 -2.50 -3.03 1.38
C GLY A 73 -2.16 -1.59 1.71
N ALA A 74 -0.91 -1.40 2.15
CA ALA A 74 -0.28 -0.09 2.34
C ALA A 74 1.14 -0.13 1.75
N LYS A 75 1.43 0.70 0.74
CA LYS A 75 2.75 0.79 0.10
C LYS A 75 3.15 2.23 -0.09
N LEU A 76 4.39 2.57 0.27
CA LEU A 76 4.98 3.84 -0.16
C LEU A 76 5.44 3.69 -1.61
N VAL A 77 5.01 4.65 -2.44
CA VAL A 77 5.17 4.68 -3.90
C VAL A 77 5.53 6.08 -4.38
N ASN A 78 6.18 6.14 -5.54
CA ASN A 78 6.40 7.35 -6.32
C ASN A 78 5.53 7.28 -7.59
N GLU A 79 5.29 8.44 -8.22
CA GLU A 79 4.33 8.55 -9.32
C GLU A 79 4.77 7.82 -10.60
N ASP A 80 6.08 7.66 -10.78
CA ASP A 80 6.75 6.96 -11.88
C ASP A 80 6.66 5.42 -11.80
N ARG A 81 6.05 4.89 -10.74
CA ARG A 81 5.94 3.45 -10.50
C ARG A 81 4.61 2.89 -10.97
N GLU A 82 4.61 1.58 -11.13
CA GLU A 82 3.41 0.79 -11.34
C GLU A 82 3.18 -0.15 -10.15
N ILE A 83 1.92 -0.51 -9.95
CA ILE A 83 1.49 -1.50 -8.97
C ILE A 83 0.71 -2.62 -9.65
N LEU A 84 0.77 -3.80 -9.04
CA LEU A 84 -0.14 -4.89 -9.32
C LEU A 84 -1.21 -4.94 -8.22
N LEU A 85 -2.47 -5.05 -8.62
CA LEU A 85 -3.57 -5.46 -7.75
C LEU A 85 -3.91 -6.92 -8.09
N ILE A 86 -3.97 -7.75 -7.06
CA ILE A 86 -4.14 -9.20 -7.19
C ILE A 86 -5.39 -9.60 -6.41
N THR A 87 -6.34 -10.26 -7.06
CA THR A 87 -7.55 -10.79 -6.41
C THR A 87 -7.34 -12.19 -5.83
N THR A 88 -8.27 -12.63 -4.98
CA THR A 88 -8.33 -14.01 -4.44
C THR A 88 -8.51 -15.06 -5.54
N GLU A 89 -9.18 -14.70 -6.63
CA GLU A 89 -9.39 -15.55 -7.81
C GLU A 89 -8.20 -15.56 -8.78
N GLY A 90 -7.10 -14.88 -8.43
CA GLY A 90 -5.89 -14.84 -9.26
C GLY A 90 -5.95 -13.85 -10.44
N ILE A 91 -6.95 -12.96 -10.47
CA ILE A 91 -6.98 -11.87 -11.46
C ILE A 91 -5.94 -10.83 -11.05
N VAL A 92 -5.08 -10.46 -12.00
CA VAL A 92 -4.03 -9.46 -11.80
C VAL A 92 -4.23 -8.30 -12.76
N ILE A 93 -4.25 -7.08 -12.24
CA ILE A 93 -4.21 -5.86 -13.06
C ILE A 93 -3.00 -5.01 -12.70
N ARG A 94 -2.44 -4.36 -13.71
CA ARG A 94 -1.36 -3.39 -13.58
C ARG A 94 -1.94 -1.98 -13.66
N ILE A 95 -1.53 -1.10 -12.74
CA ILE A 95 -2.00 0.28 -12.68
C ILE A 95 -0.80 1.21 -12.48
N GLU A 96 -0.74 2.27 -13.28
CA GLU A 96 0.20 3.37 -13.06
C GLU A 96 -0.17 4.14 -11.78
N VAL A 97 0.82 4.37 -10.92
CA VAL A 97 0.60 5.08 -9.64
C VAL A 97 0.11 6.50 -9.89
N SER A 98 0.64 7.18 -10.90
CA SER A 98 0.22 8.53 -11.33
C SER A 98 -1.29 8.65 -11.60
N GLY A 99 -1.93 7.58 -12.09
CA GLY A 99 -3.36 7.53 -12.39
C GLY A 99 -4.27 7.40 -11.16
N ILE A 100 -3.73 7.12 -9.98
CA ILE A 100 -4.52 6.93 -8.75
C ILE A 100 -4.78 8.28 -8.08
N SER A 101 -6.00 8.56 -7.63
CA SER A 101 -6.32 9.85 -7.01
C SER A 101 -5.52 10.13 -5.74
N ILE A 102 -5.01 11.35 -5.62
CA ILE A 102 -4.40 11.86 -4.38
C ILE A 102 -5.51 12.45 -3.51
N LEU A 103 -5.71 11.87 -2.33
CA LEU A 103 -6.77 12.26 -1.40
C LEU A 103 -6.25 12.28 0.03
N GLY A 104 -6.83 13.13 0.86
CA GLY A 104 -6.42 13.29 2.24
C GLY A 104 -6.65 12.05 3.10
N ARG A 105 -6.00 12.01 4.27
CA ARG A 105 -6.02 10.85 5.18
C ARG A 105 -7.42 10.30 5.53
N ALA A 106 -8.43 11.14 5.74
CA ALA A 106 -9.75 10.67 6.17
C ALA A 106 -10.66 10.15 5.03
N ALA A 107 -10.24 10.25 3.77
CA ALA A 107 -11.03 9.79 2.62
C ALA A 107 -10.99 8.25 2.43
N SER A 108 -11.99 7.68 1.77
CA SER A 108 -12.07 6.24 1.43
C SER A 108 -11.51 5.90 0.04
N GLY A 109 -11.03 6.90 -0.71
CA GLY A 109 -10.48 6.66 -2.05
C GLY A 109 -11.52 6.47 -3.15
N VAL A 110 -11.02 6.02 -4.30
CA VAL A 110 -11.78 5.81 -5.55
C VAL A 110 -11.66 4.34 -5.99
N LYS A 111 -12.54 3.89 -6.87
CA LYS A 111 -12.50 2.53 -7.39
C LYS A 111 -11.29 2.37 -8.34
N LEU A 112 -10.41 1.43 -8.01
CA LEU A 112 -9.25 1.02 -8.82
C LEU A 112 -9.55 -0.23 -9.64
N MET A 113 -10.36 -1.14 -9.08
CA MET A 113 -10.76 -2.40 -9.70
C MET A 113 -12.25 -2.62 -9.44
N ASN A 114 -12.98 -3.09 -10.44
CA ASN A 114 -14.35 -3.53 -10.22
C ASN A 114 -14.36 -4.94 -9.63
N ILE A 115 -14.88 -5.06 -8.42
CA ILE A 115 -15.06 -6.33 -7.72
C ILE A 115 -16.56 -6.61 -7.64
N ASP A 116 -16.96 -7.80 -8.10
CA ASP A 116 -18.34 -8.26 -7.96
C ASP A 116 -18.65 -8.52 -6.48
N ARG A 117 -19.64 -7.78 -5.96
CA ARG A 117 -20.05 -7.80 -4.55
C ARG A 117 -20.90 -9.03 -4.21
N GLU A 118 -21.45 -9.71 -5.22
CA GLU A 118 -22.24 -10.93 -5.04
C GLU A 118 -21.33 -12.18 -4.98
N SER A 119 -20.08 -12.04 -5.46
CA SER A 119 -19.05 -13.07 -5.36
C SER A 119 -18.22 -12.97 -4.07
N ASP A 120 -17.43 -14.00 -3.75
CA ASP A 120 -16.43 -13.94 -2.67
C ASP A 120 -15.07 -13.35 -3.13
N THR A 121 -15.03 -12.77 -4.34
CA THR A 121 -13.80 -12.17 -4.89
C THR A 121 -13.40 -10.94 -4.08
N ARG A 122 -12.13 -10.86 -3.69
CA ARG A 122 -11.57 -9.69 -2.99
C ARG A 122 -10.16 -9.40 -3.47
N ILE A 123 -9.66 -8.20 -3.21
CA ILE A 123 -8.23 -7.91 -3.34
C ILE A 123 -7.48 -8.70 -2.27
N ALA A 124 -6.61 -9.61 -2.70
CA ALA A 124 -5.76 -10.41 -1.83
C ALA A 124 -4.46 -9.67 -1.48
N SER A 125 -3.85 -8.97 -2.44
CA SER A 125 -2.60 -8.24 -2.19
C SER A 125 -2.31 -7.16 -3.23
N ILE A 126 -1.36 -6.28 -2.89
CA ILE A 126 -0.77 -5.30 -3.79
C ILE A 126 0.75 -5.45 -3.83
N ALA A 127 1.32 -5.35 -5.03
CA ALA A 127 2.76 -5.46 -5.25
C ALA A 127 3.31 -4.27 -6.03
N LYS A 128 4.52 -3.82 -5.69
CA LYS A 128 5.25 -2.80 -6.47
C LYS A 128 6.01 -3.50 -7.58
N ILE A 129 5.92 -2.98 -8.79
CA ILE A 129 6.75 -3.44 -9.90
C ILE A 129 8.13 -2.80 -9.74
N ARG A 130 9.19 -3.61 -9.86
CA ARG A 130 10.56 -3.11 -9.92
C ARG A 130 10.82 -2.65 -11.35
N GLU A 131 11.54 -1.55 -11.50
CA GLU A 131 12.10 -1.20 -12.81
C GLU A 131 13.06 -2.31 -13.24
N GLU A 132 12.91 -2.73 -14.50
CA GLU A 132 13.94 -3.52 -15.16
C GLU A 132 15.13 -2.61 -15.39
N LYS A 133 16.31 -3.02 -14.89
CA LYS A 133 17.56 -2.41 -15.34
C LYS A 133 17.77 -2.92 -16.76
N ASN A 134 17.56 -2.06 -17.76
CA ASN A 134 18.07 -2.32 -19.11
C ASN A 134 19.57 -2.58 -18.97
N THR A 135 19.98 -3.82 -19.24
CA THR A 135 21.39 -4.25 -19.19
C THR A 135 22.01 -4.18 -20.59
N GLU A 136 21.41 -3.42 -21.50
CA GLU A 136 21.85 -3.28 -22.90
C GLU A 136 22.42 -1.88 -23.13
N SER A 137 23.71 -1.70 -22.83
CA SER A 137 24.63 -0.75 -23.49
C SER A 137 25.96 -0.71 -22.73
N ASP A 138 26.89 -1.63 -23.03
CA ASP A 138 28.34 -1.50 -22.75
C ASP A 138 29.16 -2.52 -23.58
N GLU A 139 28.75 -2.83 -24.82
CA GLU A 139 29.58 -3.58 -25.78
C GLU A 139 29.69 -2.84 -27.12
N GLU A 140 30.09 -1.57 -27.11
CA GLU A 140 30.69 -0.93 -28.29
C GLU A 140 31.86 -0.06 -27.84
N GLY A 141 33.09 -0.58 -27.98
CA GLY A 141 34.29 0.21 -27.75
C GLY A 141 35.56 -0.58 -27.45
N ASN A 142 36.03 -1.38 -28.40
CA ASN A 142 37.47 -1.46 -28.68
C ASN A 142 37.70 -2.15 -30.03
N GLU A 143 37.86 -1.34 -31.08
CA GLU A 143 38.77 -1.67 -32.18
C GLU A 143 40.22 -1.49 -31.72
#